data_AF-G1QBI2-F1
#
_entry.id   AF-G1QBI2-F1
#
_cell.length_a   1.000
_cell.length_b   1.000
_cell.length_c   1.000
_cell.angle_alpha   90.00
_cell.angle_beta   90.00
_cell.angle_gamma   90.00
#
_symmetry.space_group_name_H-M   'P 1'
#
loop_
_entity.id
_entity.type
_entity.pdbx_description
1 polymer ?
#
loop_
_entity_poly.entity_id
_entity_poly.type
_entity_poly.pdbx_seq_one_letter_code
_entity_poly.pdbx_strand_id
1 'polypeptide(L)'
;MATPSLRGRLARLGNPRKPVLKPSKPLILANQIGERRRDRGEATCITEMSVMMACWKQNEFRDEACRKEIQDFFDCASKAEAARKMRSIQGEYGNLPPQKVNMLLQRFPNKSHLS
;
A
#
# COMPACT_ATOMS: atom_id res chain seq x y z
N MET A 1 -15.73 13.94 7.51
CA MET A 1 -15.17 14.99 6.62
C MET A 1 -16.21 15.32 5.56
N ALA A 2 -16.47 16.60 5.30
CA ALA A 2 -17.42 17.02 4.26
C ALA A 2 -16.78 17.00 2.87
N THR A 3 -17.55 16.69 1.82
CA THR A 3 -17.06 16.74 0.44
C THR A 3 -16.90 18.20 -0.03
N PRO A 4 -15.76 18.56 -0.65
CA PRO A 4 -15.55 19.92 -1.14
C PRO A 4 -16.46 20.25 -2.34
N SER A 5 -16.93 21.49 -2.42
CA SER A 5 -17.82 21.95 -3.50
C SER A 5 -17.11 22.02 -4.86
N LEU A 6 -17.78 21.54 -5.92
CA LEU A 6 -17.31 21.60 -7.32
C LEU A 6 -17.85 22.79 -8.12
N ARG A 7 -18.72 23.62 -7.52
CA ARG A 7 -19.35 24.76 -8.22
C ARG A 7 -18.30 25.78 -8.67
N GLY A 8 -18.34 26.14 -9.96
CA GLY A 8 -17.44 27.16 -10.53
C GLY A 8 -15.97 26.74 -10.65
N ARG A 9 -15.63 25.45 -10.44
CA ARG A 9 -14.24 24.96 -10.53
C ARG A 9 -13.86 24.40 -11.89
N LEU A 10 -14.84 24.05 -12.71
CA LEU A 10 -14.66 23.47 -14.04
C LEU A 10 -14.88 24.52 -15.14
N ALA A 11 -14.27 24.28 -16.30
CA ALA A 11 -14.54 25.06 -17.51
C ALA A 11 -15.96 24.73 -17.99
N ARG A 12 -16.85 25.70 -17.93
CA ARG A 12 -18.24 25.63 -18.40
C ARG A 12 -18.60 26.97 -19.02
N LEU A 13 -19.46 26.96 -20.02
CA LEU A 13 -19.90 28.19 -20.70
C LEU A 13 -20.50 29.21 -19.71
N GLY A 14 -21.27 28.74 -18.73
CA GLY A 14 -21.86 29.59 -17.67
C GLY A 14 -20.91 29.97 -16.52
N ASN A 15 -19.63 29.62 -16.59
CA ASN A 15 -18.65 29.98 -15.58
C ASN A 15 -17.65 31.01 -16.14
N PRO A 16 -17.77 32.30 -15.79
CA PRO A 16 -16.87 33.34 -16.31
C PRO A 16 -15.46 33.28 -15.66
N ARG A 17 -15.30 32.49 -14.59
CA ARG A 17 -14.02 32.38 -13.88
C ARG A 17 -13.11 31.36 -14.55
N LYS A 18 -11.80 31.60 -14.46
CA LYS A 18 -10.79 30.63 -14.91
C LYS A 18 -10.97 29.29 -14.15
N PRO A 19 -10.91 28.14 -14.84
CA PRO A 19 -11.11 26.85 -14.20
C PRO A 19 -9.96 26.53 -13.24
N VAL A 20 -10.32 26.10 -12.02
CA VAL A 20 -9.37 25.69 -10.97
C VAL A 20 -8.99 24.22 -11.15
N LEU A 21 -9.95 23.39 -11.57
CA LEU A 21 -9.75 21.95 -11.79
C LEU A 21 -9.73 21.66 -13.29
N LYS A 22 -8.74 20.88 -13.73
CA LYS A 22 -8.58 20.40 -15.11
C LYS A 22 -8.44 18.88 -15.11
N PRO A 23 -9.52 18.13 -14.84
CA PRO A 23 -9.45 16.68 -14.76
C PRO A 23 -9.26 16.06 -16.15
N SER A 24 -8.37 15.07 -16.26
CA SER A 24 -8.15 14.32 -17.50
C SER A 24 -9.22 13.25 -17.77
N LYS A 25 -9.97 12.87 -16.74
CA LYS A 25 -11.08 11.90 -16.78
C LYS A 25 -12.37 12.58 -16.32
N PRO A 26 -13.55 12.17 -16.81
CA PRO A 26 -14.82 12.73 -16.35
C PRO A 26 -15.02 12.45 -14.86
N LEU A 27 -15.55 13.44 -14.12
CA LEU A 27 -15.83 13.33 -12.69
C LEU A 27 -17.14 12.55 -12.44
N ILE A 28 -17.14 11.28 -12.82
CA ILE A 28 -18.27 10.35 -12.66
C ILE A 28 -17.74 9.12 -11.91
N LEU A 29 -18.45 8.69 -10.88
CA LEU A 29 -18.07 7.48 -10.13
C LEU A 29 -18.23 6.25 -11.02
N ALA A 30 -17.21 5.38 -11.00
CA ALA A 30 -17.24 4.08 -11.66
C ALA A 30 -17.94 3.03 -10.79
N ASN A 31 -18.41 1.95 -11.41
CA ASN A 31 -19.06 0.82 -10.71
C ASN A 31 -18.07 -0.24 -10.23
N GLN A 32 -16.81 0.14 -10.07
CA GLN A 32 -15.73 -0.73 -9.61
C GLN A 32 -14.63 0.08 -8.92
N ILE A 33 -13.93 -0.57 -8.00
CA ILE A 33 -12.75 -0.06 -7.29
C ILE A 33 -11.53 -0.81 -7.80
N GLY A 34 -10.38 -0.12 -7.83
CA GLY A 34 -9.11 -0.72 -8.19
C GLY A 34 -8.63 -1.77 -7.18
N GLU A 35 -7.84 -2.72 -7.66
CA GLU A 35 -7.24 -3.74 -6.82
C GLU A 35 -6.28 -3.11 -5.79
N ARG A 36 -6.16 -3.75 -4.62
CA ARG A 36 -5.19 -3.30 -3.62
C ARG A 36 -3.78 -3.54 -4.15
N ARG A 37 -2.92 -2.53 -4.05
CA ARG A 37 -1.50 -2.70 -4.35
C ARG A 37 -0.88 -3.61 -3.29
N ARG A 38 -0.15 -4.62 -3.75
CA ARG A 38 0.70 -5.42 -2.85
C ARG A 38 1.83 -4.55 -2.32
N ASP A 39 2.21 -4.80 -1.08
CA ASP A 39 3.39 -4.18 -0.48
C ASP A 39 4.61 -4.42 -1.38
N ARG A 40 5.41 -3.37 -1.56
CA ARG A 40 6.69 -3.51 -2.24
C ARG A 40 7.63 -4.25 -1.30
N GLY A 41 8.42 -5.18 -1.83
CA GLY A 41 9.36 -5.94 -1.03
C GLY A 41 10.43 -5.04 -0.44
N GLU A 42 10.32 -4.73 0.86
CA GLU A 42 11.34 -4.00 1.61
C GLU A 42 12.33 -4.98 2.24
N ALA A 43 13.59 -4.55 2.35
CA ALA A 43 14.60 -5.32 3.08
C ALA A 43 14.23 -5.34 4.57
N THR A 44 14.13 -6.55 5.12
CA THR A 44 13.85 -6.79 6.55
C THR A 44 15.15 -7.11 7.28
N CYS A 45 15.18 -6.98 8.61
CA CYS A 45 16.34 -7.33 9.46
C CYS A 45 17.60 -6.50 9.19
N ILE A 46 17.44 -5.24 8.76
CA ILE A 46 18.56 -4.36 8.43
C ILE A 46 19.38 -4.02 9.68
N THR A 47 18.72 -3.86 10.83
CA THR A 47 19.34 -3.55 12.11
C THR A 47 20.28 -4.66 12.58
N GLU A 48 19.80 -5.89 12.58
CA GLU A 48 20.55 -7.08 12.99
C GLU A 48 21.70 -7.35 12.02
N MET A 49 21.44 -7.18 10.72
CA MET A 49 22.49 -7.26 9.70
C MET A 49 23.60 -6.25 9.95
N SER A 50 23.25 -5.00 10.28
CA SER A 50 24.23 -3.94 10.53
C SER A 50 25.12 -4.21 11.76
N VAL A 51 24.55 -4.77 12.82
CA VAL A 51 25.27 -5.13 14.05
C VAL A 51 26.20 -6.33 13.80
N MET A 52 25.72 -7.35 13.09
CA MET A 52 26.53 -8.51 12.69
C MET A 52 27.72 -8.08 11.82
N MET A 53 27.50 -7.23 10.81
CA MET A 53 28.59 -6.69 9.98
C MET A 53 29.60 -5.88 10.82
N ALA A 54 29.13 -5.10 11.79
CA ALA A 54 30.00 -4.32 12.66
C ALA A 54 30.87 -5.23 13.54
N CYS A 55 30.30 -6.29 14.10
CA CYS A 55 31.06 -7.27 14.88
C CYS A 55 32.11 -7.98 14.02
N TRP A 56 31.74 -8.43 12.82
CA TRP A 56 32.69 -9.05 11.90
C TRP A 56 33.85 -8.12 11.56
N LYS A 57 33.56 -6.84 11.29
CA LYS A 57 34.61 -5.86 11.00
C LYS A 57 35.61 -5.69 12.14
N GLN A 58 35.17 -5.79 13.40
CA GLN A 58 36.04 -5.68 14.57
C GLN A 58 36.84 -6.96 14.85
N ASN A 59 36.30 -8.12 14.49
CA ASN A 59 36.85 -9.43 14.84
C ASN A 59 37.39 -10.21 13.63
N GLU A 60 37.83 -9.50 12.58
CA GLU A 60 38.40 -10.12 11.36
C GLU A 60 37.48 -11.17 10.72
N PHE A 61 36.17 -10.94 10.78
CA PHE A 61 35.14 -11.84 10.24
C PHE A 61 35.14 -13.24 10.86
N ARG A 62 35.57 -13.36 12.12
CA ARG A 62 35.49 -14.63 12.87
C ARG A 62 34.09 -14.84 13.46
N ASP A 63 33.43 -15.90 13.01
CA ASP A 63 32.07 -16.22 13.45
C ASP A 63 31.98 -16.59 14.94
N GLU A 64 33.01 -17.22 15.50
CA GLU A 64 33.04 -17.59 16.92
C GLU A 64 32.93 -16.36 17.84
N ALA A 65 33.57 -15.25 17.44
CA ALA A 65 33.53 -13.99 18.19
C ALA A 65 32.19 -13.26 18.06
N CYS A 66 31.46 -13.47 16.96
CA CYS A 66 30.21 -12.79 16.63
C CYS A 66 28.98 -13.71 16.69
N ARG A 67 29.09 -14.84 17.40
CA ARG A 67 28.06 -15.89 17.41
C ARG A 67 26.70 -15.37 17.84
N LYS A 68 26.65 -14.42 18.77
CA LYS A 68 25.41 -13.84 19.28
C LYS A 68 24.72 -13.00 18.20
N GLU A 69 25.46 -12.11 17.56
CA GLU A 69 24.97 -11.22 16.52
C GLU A 69 24.49 -12.00 15.29
N ILE A 70 25.20 -13.08 14.96
CA ILE A 70 24.82 -14.03 13.90
C ILE A 70 23.49 -14.72 14.25
N GLN A 71 23.34 -15.20 15.48
CA GLN A 71 22.12 -15.86 15.93
C GLN A 71 20.92 -14.90 15.92
N ASP A 72 21.10 -13.67 16.41
CA ASP A 72 20.05 -12.64 16.40
C ASP A 72 19.61 -12.30 14.96
N PHE A 73 20.54 -12.23 14.02
CA PHE A 73 20.22 -12.02 12.60
C PHE A 73 19.40 -13.18 12.00
N PHE A 74 19.79 -14.43 12.25
CA PHE A 74 19.04 -15.60 11.77
C PHE A 74 17.65 -15.72 12.41
N ASP A 75 17.53 -15.38 13.70
CA ASP A 75 16.26 -15.34 14.39
C ASP A 75 15.34 -14.26 13.81
N CYS A 76 15.88 -13.10 13.44
CA CYS A 76 15.11 -12.09 12.73
C CYS A 76 14.69 -12.59 11.34
N ALA A 77 15.62 -13.18 10.58
CA ALA A 77 15.35 -13.64 9.22
C ALA A 77 14.25 -14.72 9.18
N SER A 78 14.30 -15.69 10.09
CA SER A 78 13.27 -16.73 10.20
C SER A 78 11.89 -16.18 10.57
N LYS A 79 11.83 -15.24 11.53
CA LYS A 79 10.59 -14.52 11.89
C LYS A 79 10.05 -13.70 10.72
N ALA A 80 10.92 -13.00 9.99
CA ALA A 80 10.54 -12.22 8.82
C ALA A 80 9.98 -13.10 7.69
N GLU A 81 10.59 -14.26 7.45
CA GLU A 81 10.09 -15.24 6.49
C GLU A 81 8.71 -15.80 6.89
N ALA A 82 8.55 -16.20 8.16
CA ALA A 82 7.28 -16.67 8.69
C ALA A 82 6.19 -15.60 8.58
N ALA A 83 6.50 -14.35 8.95
CA ALA A 83 5.57 -13.23 8.84
C ALA A 83 5.16 -12.95 7.39
N ARG A 84 6.09 -13.04 6.42
CA ARG A 84 5.78 -12.90 4.98
C ARG A 84 4.81 -13.97 4.51
N LYS A 85 5.03 -15.24 4.89
CA LYS A 85 4.11 -16.34 4.56
C LYS A 85 2.73 -16.12 5.19
N MET A 86 2.67 -15.72 6.46
CA MET A 86 1.40 -15.43 7.14
C MET A 86 0.63 -14.28 6.46
N ARG A 87 1.30 -13.18 6.12
CA ARG A 87 0.68 -12.04 5.42
C ARG A 87 0.10 -12.43 4.06
N SER A 88 0.77 -13.32 3.31
CA SER A 88 0.24 -13.80 2.04
C SER A 88 -1.05 -14.62 2.17
N ILE A 89 -1.27 -15.27 3.33
CA ILE A 89 -2.41 -16.15 3.56
C ILE A 89 -3.58 -15.38 4.19
N GLN A 90 -3.31 -14.60 5.24
CA GLN A 90 -4.37 -14.00 6.05
C GLN A 90 -5.05 -12.81 5.38
N GLY A 91 -4.45 -12.23 4.34
CA GLY A 91 -4.95 -11.00 3.74
C GLY A 91 -4.93 -9.83 4.74
N GLU A 92 -4.99 -8.60 4.23
CA GLU A 92 -4.90 -7.44 5.11
C GLU A 92 -6.22 -7.20 5.87
N TYR A 93 -6.12 -7.24 7.19
CA TYR A 93 -7.18 -6.90 8.13
C TYR A 93 -7.56 -5.41 8.01
N GLY A 94 -8.86 -5.11 7.96
CA GLY A 94 -9.40 -3.76 8.16
C GLY A 94 -10.43 -3.29 7.14
N ASN A 95 -10.40 -3.79 5.89
CA ASN A 95 -11.34 -3.38 4.84
C ASN A 95 -11.95 -4.59 4.10
N LEU A 96 -13.15 -4.40 3.52
CA LEU A 96 -13.76 -5.39 2.65
C LEU A 96 -12.87 -5.64 1.42
N PRO A 97 -12.70 -6.91 0.99
CA PRO A 97 -12.00 -7.22 -0.24
C PRO A 97 -12.62 -6.50 -1.45
N PRO A 98 -11.81 -5.99 -2.40
CA PRO A 98 -12.30 -5.29 -3.59
C PRO A 98 -13.37 -6.08 -4.35
N GLN A 99 -13.22 -7.41 -4.41
CA GLN A 99 -14.19 -8.30 -5.04
C GLN A 99 -15.60 -8.17 -4.45
N LYS A 100 -15.72 -8.16 -3.11
CA LYS A 100 -17.03 -8.02 -2.43
C LYS A 100 -17.64 -6.65 -2.66
N VAL A 101 -16.81 -5.60 -2.67
CA VAL A 101 -17.29 -4.23 -2.92
C VAL A 101 -17.71 -4.05 -4.38
N ASN A 102 -16.97 -4.61 -5.32
CA ASN A 102 -17.30 -4.58 -6.74
C ASN A 102 -18.60 -5.33 -7.03
N MET A 103 -18.86 -6.47 -6.38
CA MET A 103 -20.16 -7.14 -6.46
C MET A 103 -21.31 -6.24 -5.99
N LEU A 104 -21.10 -5.45 -4.93
CA LEU A 104 -22.11 -4.52 -4.44
C LEU A 104 -22.35 -3.36 -5.42
N LEU A 105 -21.27 -2.77 -5.95
CA LEU A 105 -21.35 -1.66 -6.91
C LEU A 105 -21.99 -2.06 -8.25
N GLN A 106 -21.82 -3.32 -8.65
CA GLN A 106 -22.50 -3.86 -9.83
C GLN A 106 -24.02 -3.99 -9.63
N ARG A 107 -24.47 -4.30 -8.41
CA ARG A 107 -25.90 -4.37 -8.06
C ARG A 107 -26.55 -2.99 -8.03
N PHE A 108 -25.81 -1.97 -7.60
CA PHE A 108 -26.27 -0.59 -7.50
C PHE A 108 -25.39 0.35 -8.34
N PRO A 109 -25.48 0.28 -9.68
CA PRO A 109 -24.61 1.06 -10.55
C PRO A 109 -24.98 2.54 -10.54
N ASN A 110 -23.96 3.38 -10.73
CA ASN A 110 -24.12 4.81 -10.92
C ASN A 110 -24.79 5.09 -12.29
N LYS A 111 -25.96 5.72 -12.27
CA LYS A 111 -26.70 6.12 -13.47
C LYS A 111 -26.26 7.51 -13.92
N SER A 112 -25.38 7.57 -14.91
CA SER A 112 -24.90 8.83 -15.50
C SER A 112 -25.65 9.25 -16.76
N HIS A 113 -26.59 8.44 -17.23
CA HIS A 113 -27.43 8.71 -18.40
C HIS A 113 -28.90 8.50 -18.02
N LEU A 114 -29.79 9.16 -18.77
CA LEU A 114 -31.22 8.96 -18.69
C LEU A 114 -31.58 7.74 -19.55
N SER A 115 -32.41 6.85 -19.00
CA SER A 115 -33.01 5.71 -19.70
C SER A 115 -34.51 5.85 -19.79
#